data_AF-A0AAV8XH00-F1
#
_entry.id   AF-A0AAV8XH00-F1
#
_cell.length_a   1.000
_cell.length_b   1.000
_cell.length_c   1.000
_cell.angle_alpha   90.00
_cell.angle_beta   90.00
_cell.angle_gamma   90.00
#
_symmetry.space_group_name_H-M   'P 1'
#
loop_
_entity.id
_entity.type
_entity.pdbx_description
1 polymer ?
#
loop_
_entity_poly.entity_id
_entity_poly.type
_entity_poly.pdbx_seq_one_letter_code
_entity_poly.pdbx_strand_id
1 'polypeptide(L)'
;MVKDFKELIRPKFNAEPDQLCLIFAGKIMNDSDNMLQHNVKDGLTIHLVVRVAPRTPETGSQRPPADISATPFQLGNLGGLAGLAQMGMGSANFMDIQNQMQNELLSNPTMLRGLLDNPLVQQLMNNPEVMRTLITRNPQMQELIER
;
A
#
# COMPACT_ATOMS: atom_id res chain seq x y z
N MET A 1 16.91 22.56 25.07
CA MET A 1 16.64 22.33 23.63
C MET A 1 15.59 21.23 23.49
N VAL A 2 15.05 20.98 22.30
CA VAL A 2 14.11 19.84 22.08
C VAL A 2 14.78 18.51 22.42
N LYS A 3 16.08 18.38 22.15
CA LYS A 3 16.90 17.23 22.53
C LYS A 3 16.80 16.85 24.03
N ASP A 4 16.98 17.82 24.94
CA ASP A 4 16.91 17.58 26.40
C ASP A 4 15.53 17.07 26.83
N PHE A 5 14.48 17.61 26.23
CA PHE A 5 13.11 17.18 26.51
C PHE A 5 12.84 15.76 26.00
N LYS A 6 13.35 15.41 24.82
CA LYS A 6 13.29 14.04 24.28
C LYS A 6 14.03 13.05 25.19
N GLU A 7 15.15 13.44 25.79
CA GLU A 7 15.84 12.63 26.79
C GLU A 7 15.04 12.47 28.10
N LEU A 8 14.25 13.47 28.50
CA LEU A 8 13.43 13.37 29.71
C LEU A 8 12.23 12.45 29.54
N ILE A 9 11.65 12.40 28.34
CA ILE A 9 10.46 11.60 28.05
C ILE A 9 10.80 10.19 27.56
N ARG A 10 11.99 9.93 26.99
CA ARG A 10 12.39 8.57 26.55
C ARG A 10 12.15 7.47 27.60
N PRO A 11 12.49 7.62 28.90
CA PRO A 11 12.24 6.55 29.88
C PRO A 11 10.75 6.39 30.21
N LYS A 12 9.93 7.43 30.02
CA LYS A 12 8.49 7.35 30.29
C LYS A 12 7.72 6.62 29.19
N PHE A 13 8.20 6.72 27.95
CA PHE A 13 7.55 6.10 26.79
C PHE A 13 8.28 4.86 26.26
N ASN A 14 9.43 4.51 26.83
CA ASN A 14 10.28 3.38 26.42
C ASN A 14 10.57 3.37 24.90
N ALA A 15 10.81 4.57 24.35
CA ALA A 15 11.01 4.79 22.92
C ALA A 15 12.31 5.54 22.65
N GLU A 16 12.91 5.28 21.50
CA GLU A 16 14.13 5.95 21.07
C GLU A 16 13.87 7.43 20.76
N PRO A 17 14.86 8.33 20.93
CA PRO A 17 14.70 9.73 20.55
C PRO A 17 14.31 9.90 19.08
N ASP A 18 14.77 9.02 18.18
CA ASP A 18 14.40 9.05 16.77
C ASP A 18 12.90 8.76 16.53
N GLN A 19 12.31 7.94 17.41
CA GLN A 19 10.90 7.58 17.38
C GLN A 19 9.99 8.67 17.97
N LEU A 20 10.53 9.57 18.78
CA LEU A 20 9.79 10.60 19.47
C LEU A 20 9.65 11.86 18.58
N CYS A 21 8.44 12.10 18.10
CA CYS A 21 8.09 13.29 17.33
C CYS A 21 7.26 14.26 18.16
N LEU A 22 7.71 15.50 18.27
CA LEU A 22 6.98 16.57 18.95
C LEU A 22 6.31 17.48 17.94
N ILE A 23 5.03 17.75 18.16
CA ILE A 23 4.21 18.59 17.29
C ILE A 23 3.66 19.74 18.12
N PHE A 24 4.02 20.95 17.73
CA PHE A 24 3.64 22.17 18.40
C PHE A 24 3.12 23.20 17.41
N ALA A 25 1.92 23.75 17.65
CA ALA A 25 1.26 24.70 16.75
C ALA A 25 1.19 24.25 15.27
N GLY A 26 1.05 22.94 15.02
CA GLY A 26 1.02 22.36 13.67
C GLY A 26 2.40 22.16 13.03
N LYS A 27 3.50 22.45 13.74
CA LYS A 27 4.88 22.25 13.28
C LYS A 27 5.53 21.09 14.02
N ILE A 28 6.18 20.20 13.26
CA ILE A 28 6.99 19.12 13.80
C ILE A 28 8.34 19.73 14.22
N MET A 29 8.72 19.55 15.49
CA MET A 29 9.97 20.04 16.05
C MET A 29 11.06 18.96 15.94
N ASN A 30 12.26 19.36 15.50
CA ASN A 30 13.43 18.49 15.40
C ASN A 30 14.36 18.65 16.61
N ASP A 31 15.33 17.75 16.79
CA ASP A 31 16.25 17.76 17.94
C ASP A 31 17.08 19.05 18.05
N SER A 32 17.47 19.63 16.91
CA SER A 32 18.22 20.88 16.81
C SER A 32 17.37 22.13 17.06
N ASP A 33 16.08 21.95 17.30
CA ASP A 33 15.13 23.04 17.46
C ASP A 33 15.08 23.54 18.93
N ASN A 34 14.87 24.85 19.10
CA ASN A 34 14.80 25.49 20.41
C ASN A 34 13.36 25.81 20.79
N MET A 35 12.84 25.17 21.86
CA MET A 35 11.48 25.41 22.37
C MET A 35 11.19 26.89 22.66
N LEU A 36 12.19 27.65 23.10
CA LEU A 36 12.08 29.09 23.36
C LEU A 36 11.81 29.90 22.07
N GLN A 37 12.34 29.48 20.92
CA GLN A 37 12.11 30.15 19.64
C GLN A 37 10.69 29.93 19.10
N HIS A 38 10.04 28.83 19.48
CA HIS A 38 8.67 28.54 19.08
C HIS A 38 7.62 29.17 19.98
N ASN A 39 8.02 30.05 20.90
CA ASN A 39 7.11 30.70 21.82
C ASN A 39 6.38 29.66 22.71
N VAL A 40 7.03 28.52 23.00
CA VAL A 40 6.54 27.53 23.97
C VAL A 40 6.54 28.21 25.35
N LYS A 41 5.36 28.59 25.81
CA LYS A 41 5.10 29.17 27.13
C LYS A 41 4.32 28.17 27.99
N ASP A 42 4.36 28.42 29.28
CA ASP A 42 3.54 27.69 30.26
C ASP A 42 2.05 27.75 29.88
N GLY A 43 1.37 26.61 29.91
CA GLY A 43 -0.03 26.46 29.51
C GLY A 43 -0.27 26.05 28.06
N LEU A 44 0.77 25.88 27.23
CA LEU A 44 0.61 25.39 25.86
C LEU A 44 0.74 23.86 25.78
N THR A 45 -0.04 23.24 24.90
CA THR A 45 -0.04 21.78 24.71
C THR A 45 0.89 21.38 23.58
N ILE A 46 1.80 20.43 23.85
CA ILE A 46 2.64 19.79 22.85
C ILE A 46 2.09 18.38 22.61
N HIS A 47 1.84 18.03 21.35
CA HIS A 47 1.43 16.68 21.00
C HIS A 47 2.67 15.81 20.78
N LEU A 48 2.74 14.70 21.52
CA LEU A 48 3.80 13.70 21.38
C LEU A 48 3.29 12.54 20.51
N VAL A 49 4.04 12.20 19.47
CA VAL A 49 3.80 11.01 18.65
C VAL A 49 4.98 10.07 18.78
N VAL A 50 4.73 8.82 19.20
CA VAL A 50 5.71 7.74 19.22
C VAL A 50 5.60 6.95 17.93
N ARG A 51 6.63 7.01 17.08
CA ARG A 51 6.72 6.21 15.86
C ARG A 51 7.29 4.84 16.21
N VAL A 52 6.59 3.78 15.85
CA VAL A 52 7.17 2.43 15.89
C VAL A 52 8.14 2.29 14.72
N ALA A 53 9.42 2.06 15.01
CA ALA A 53 10.35 1.68 13.95
C ALA A 53 9.86 0.37 13.32
N PRO A 54 9.98 0.20 12.00
CA PRO A 54 9.78 -1.10 11.38
C PRO A 54 10.81 -2.03 11.99
N ARG A 55 10.34 -2.95 12.84
CA ARG A 55 11.10 -4.10 13.36
C ARG A 55 11.93 -4.68 12.21
N THR A 56 13.24 -4.46 12.27
CA THR A 56 14.19 -5.07 11.35
C THR A 56 13.98 -6.57 11.43
N PRO A 57 13.68 -7.27 10.32
CA PRO A 57 13.66 -8.71 10.34
C PRO A 57 15.07 -9.17 10.66
N GLU A 58 15.21 -9.72 11.86
CA GLU A 58 16.42 -10.30 12.40
C GLU A 58 16.85 -11.41 11.43
N THR A 59 18.01 -11.23 10.80
CA THR A 59 18.68 -12.24 10.00
C THR A 59 19.13 -13.39 10.92
N GLY A 60 18.36 -14.48 10.94
CA GLY A 60 18.74 -15.70 11.64
C GLY A 60 17.67 -16.79 11.61
N SER A 61 17.97 -17.86 10.87
CA SER A 61 17.25 -19.14 10.78
C SER A 61 16.07 -19.20 9.82
N GLN A 62 16.28 -19.91 8.71
CA GLN A 62 15.24 -20.38 7.78
C GLN A 62 14.07 -21.00 8.57
N ARG A 63 12.91 -20.35 8.54
CA ARG A 63 11.65 -21.03 8.85
C ARG A 63 11.21 -21.79 7.59
N PRO A 64 10.73 -23.04 7.71
CA PRO A 64 10.06 -23.69 6.59
C PRO A 64 8.86 -22.84 6.13
N PRO A 65 8.45 -22.93 4.85
CA PRO A 65 7.34 -22.15 4.32
C PRO A 65 6.09 -22.38 5.18
N ALA A 66 5.46 -21.29 5.60
CA ALA A 66 4.23 -21.34 6.36
C ALA A 66 3.12 -21.93 5.50
N ASP A 67 2.48 -22.98 6.00
CA ASP A 67 1.29 -23.58 5.41
C ASP A 67 0.12 -22.59 5.52
N ILE A 68 -0.38 -22.14 4.37
CA ILE A 68 -1.40 -21.09 4.24
C ILE A 68 -2.81 -21.62 4.57
N SER A 69 -2.98 -22.92 4.86
CA SER A 69 -4.30 -23.53 5.06
C SER A 69 -4.90 -23.32 6.45
N ALA A 70 -4.16 -22.76 7.41
CA ALA A 70 -4.58 -22.68 8.81
C ALA A 70 -4.76 -21.24 9.35
N THR A 71 -5.14 -20.26 8.51
CA THR A 71 -5.53 -18.94 9.03
C THR A 71 -6.94 -18.98 9.64
N PRO A 72 -7.14 -18.55 10.90
CA PRO A 72 -8.45 -18.52 11.58
C PRO A 72 -9.37 -17.41 11.06
N PHE A 73 -8.97 -16.69 10.01
CA PHE A 73 -9.81 -15.79 9.24
C PHE A 73 -10.03 -16.41 7.87
N GLN A 74 -11.09 -17.19 7.79
CA GLN A 74 -11.59 -17.90 6.62
C GLN A 74 -12.04 -16.91 5.53
N LEU A 75 -11.08 -16.29 4.84
CA LEU A 75 -11.29 -15.49 3.62
C LEU A 75 -11.16 -16.39 2.37
N GLY A 76 -11.58 -17.64 2.49
CA GLY A 76 -11.82 -18.55 1.37
C GLY A 76 -13.23 -18.42 0.79
N ASN A 77 -14.03 -17.45 1.27
CA ASN A 77 -15.42 -17.26 0.87
C ASN A 77 -15.64 -15.81 0.42
N LEU A 78 -15.11 -15.49 -0.77
CA LEU A 78 -15.33 -14.24 -1.50
C LEU A 78 -16.78 -14.16 -2.00
N GLY A 79 -17.73 -14.09 -1.06
CA GLY A 79 -19.17 -13.91 -1.26
C GLY A 79 -19.69 -12.58 -0.72
N GLY A 80 -18.80 -11.59 -0.50
CA GLY A 80 -19.10 -10.33 0.17
C GLY A 80 -19.34 -9.11 -0.72
N LEU A 81 -19.50 -9.28 -2.04
CA LEU A 81 -19.63 -8.16 -3.00
C LEU A 81 -21.03 -7.98 -3.60
N ALA A 82 -22.05 -8.68 -3.10
CA ALA A 82 -23.44 -8.44 -3.50
C ALA A 82 -24.11 -7.27 -2.73
N GLY A 83 -23.47 -6.75 -1.67
CA GLY A 83 -24.01 -5.65 -0.86
C GLY A 83 -23.76 -4.24 -1.41
N LEU A 84 -22.96 -4.09 -2.46
CA LEU A 84 -22.63 -2.79 -3.08
C LEU A 84 -23.43 -2.53 -4.37
N ALA A 85 -24.43 -3.36 -4.66
CA ALA A 85 -25.39 -3.14 -5.75
C ALA A 85 -26.51 -2.14 -5.39
N GLN A 86 -26.51 -1.57 -4.17
CA GLN A 86 -27.61 -0.76 -3.65
C GLN A 86 -27.19 0.60 -3.10
N MET A 87 -26.13 1.19 -3.65
CA MET A 87 -25.85 2.60 -3.43
C MET A 87 -25.77 3.29 -4.80
N GLY A 88 -26.95 3.70 -5.26
CA GLY A 88 -27.15 4.28 -6.57
C GLY A 88 -26.29 5.51 -6.80
N MET A 89 -25.52 5.50 -7.89
CA MET A 89 -24.95 6.69 -8.53
C MET A 89 -24.56 6.36 -9.99
N GLY A 90 -25.40 6.80 -10.93
CA GLY A 90 -24.98 7.28 -12.26
C GLY A 90 -24.57 6.24 -13.33
N SER A 91 -25.56 5.70 -14.03
CA SER A 91 -25.44 4.81 -15.20
C SER A 91 -24.92 5.45 -16.51
N ALA A 92 -24.52 6.72 -16.53
CA ALA A 92 -24.13 7.40 -17.79
C ALA A 92 -22.62 7.42 -18.06
N ASN A 93 -21.77 7.30 -17.02
CA ASN A 93 -20.34 7.54 -17.15
C ASN A 93 -19.48 6.27 -17.19
N PHE A 94 -20.04 5.10 -16.85
CA PHE A 94 -19.27 3.84 -16.81
C PHE A 94 -19.04 3.22 -18.19
N MET A 95 -19.98 3.43 -19.12
CA MET A 95 -19.91 2.84 -20.47
C MET A 95 -18.88 3.56 -21.38
N ASP A 96 -18.72 4.87 -21.18
CA ASP A 96 -17.68 5.68 -21.83
C ASP A 96 -16.28 5.41 -21.26
N ILE A 97 -16.17 5.25 -19.93
CA ILE A 97 -14.86 5.01 -19.28
C ILE A 97 -14.30 3.63 -19.64
N GLN A 98 -15.18 2.64 -19.86
CA GLN A 98 -14.80 1.31 -20.30
C GLN A 98 -14.25 1.32 -21.74
N ASN A 99 -14.82 2.14 -22.63
CA ASN A 99 -14.32 2.31 -23.99
C ASN A 99 -12.99 3.08 -24.03
N GLN A 100 -12.85 4.13 -23.22
CA GLN A 100 -11.61 4.90 -23.15
C GLN A 100 -10.44 4.02 -22.66
N MET A 101 -10.69 3.19 -21.64
CA MET A 101 -9.67 2.29 -21.10
C MET A 101 -9.21 1.24 -22.13
N GLN A 102 -10.12 0.74 -22.98
CA GLN A 102 -9.79 -0.20 -24.04
C GLN A 102 -8.94 0.45 -25.14
N ASN A 103 -9.25 1.70 -25.52
CA ASN A 103 -8.47 2.43 -26.52
C ASN A 103 -7.07 2.84 -26.00
N GLU A 104 -6.93 3.14 -24.70
CA GLU A 104 -5.63 3.42 -24.07
C GLU A 104 -4.74 2.16 -23.97
N LEU A 105 -5.32 0.99 -23.73
CA LEU A 105 -4.57 -0.27 -23.69
C LEU A 105 -3.99 -0.64 -25.07
N LEU A 106 -4.74 -0.44 -26.15
CA LEU A 106 -4.25 -0.70 -27.51
C LEU A 106 -3.32 0.41 -28.04
N SER A 107 -3.52 1.65 -27.62
CA SER A 107 -2.70 2.80 -28.07
C SER A 107 -1.42 3.00 -27.26
N ASN A 108 -1.28 2.34 -26.10
CA ASN A 108 -0.10 2.44 -25.25
C ASN A 108 0.69 1.13 -25.18
N PRO A 109 1.40 0.76 -26.28
CA PRO A 109 2.22 -0.45 -26.34
C PRO A 109 3.31 -0.46 -25.26
N THR A 110 3.71 0.72 -24.75
CA THR A 110 4.67 0.88 -23.66
C THR A 110 4.10 0.43 -22.31
N MET A 111 2.81 0.65 -22.04
CA MET A 111 2.15 0.14 -20.83
C MET A 111 1.97 -1.39 -20.89
N LEU A 112 1.58 -1.93 -22.04
CA LEU A 112 1.51 -3.38 -22.25
C LEU A 112 2.89 -4.03 -22.12
N ARG A 113 3.95 -3.37 -22.61
CA ARG A 113 5.34 -3.79 -22.42
C ARG A 113 5.74 -3.85 -20.95
N GLY A 114 5.31 -2.87 -20.15
CA GLY A 114 5.55 -2.86 -18.70
C GLY A 114 4.75 -3.94 -17.95
N LEU A 115 3.55 -4.27 -18.43
CA LEU A 115 2.80 -5.42 -17.91
C LEU A 115 3.48 -6.74 -18.28
N LEU A 116 3.96 -6.90 -19.51
CA LEU A 116 4.74 -8.09 -19.95
C LEU A 116 6.05 -8.24 -19.17
N ASP A 117 6.66 -7.13 -18.76
CA ASP A 117 7.84 -7.11 -17.91
C ASP A 117 7.52 -7.46 -16.44
N ASN A 118 6.25 -7.49 -16.05
CA ASN A 118 5.87 -7.82 -14.69
C ASN A 118 6.13 -9.31 -14.39
N PRO A 119 6.83 -9.66 -13.30
CA PRO A 119 7.17 -11.05 -12.98
C PRO A 119 5.93 -11.95 -12.84
N LEU A 120 4.78 -11.41 -12.46
CA LEU A 120 3.51 -12.14 -12.42
C LEU A 120 3.02 -12.49 -13.82
N VAL A 121 3.14 -11.58 -14.78
CA VAL A 121 2.76 -11.80 -16.18
C VAL A 121 3.77 -12.68 -16.89
N GLN A 122 5.06 -12.59 -16.53
CA GLN A 122 6.07 -13.54 -16.99
C GLN A 122 5.76 -14.95 -16.49
N GLN A 123 5.35 -15.11 -15.22
CA GLN A 123 4.84 -16.39 -14.72
C GLN A 123 3.59 -16.85 -15.47
N LEU A 124 2.71 -15.93 -15.83
CA LEU A 124 1.50 -16.23 -16.59
C LEU A 124 1.80 -16.73 -18.00
N MET A 125 2.74 -16.09 -18.71
CA MET A 125 3.19 -16.49 -20.04
C MET A 125 4.00 -17.79 -20.01
N ASN A 126 4.80 -18.01 -18.97
CA ASN A 126 5.53 -19.27 -18.77
C ASN A 126 4.61 -20.43 -18.37
N ASN A 127 3.34 -20.17 -18.05
CA ASN A 127 2.34 -21.17 -17.73
C ASN A 127 1.36 -21.37 -18.90
N PRO A 128 1.59 -22.36 -19.79
CA PRO A 128 0.79 -22.56 -21.00
C PRO A 128 -0.69 -22.84 -20.71
N GLU A 129 -1.02 -23.44 -19.57
CA GLU A 129 -2.40 -23.74 -19.17
C GLU A 129 -3.17 -22.48 -18.75
N VAL A 130 -2.49 -21.53 -18.11
CA VAL A 130 -3.11 -20.25 -17.73
C VAL A 130 -3.20 -19.34 -18.94
N MET A 131 -2.18 -19.33 -19.80
CA MET A 131 -2.22 -18.63 -21.08
C MET A 131 -3.37 -19.14 -21.95
N ARG A 132 -3.55 -20.47 -22.07
CA ARG A 132 -4.69 -21.09 -22.76
C ARG A 132 -6.02 -20.66 -22.19
N THR A 133 -6.13 -20.64 -20.87
CA THR A 133 -7.34 -20.19 -20.18
C THR A 133 -7.66 -18.74 -20.50
N LEU A 134 -6.65 -17.87 -20.57
CA LEU A 134 -6.82 -16.47 -20.90
C LEU A 134 -7.15 -16.26 -22.39
N ILE A 135 -6.56 -17.03 -23.30
CA ILE A 135 -6.87 -17.00 -24.73
C ILE A 135 -8.31 -17.48 -24.98
N THR A 136 -8.74 -18.55 -24.31
CA THR A 136 -10.13 -19.05 -24.41
C THR A 136 -11.13 -18.09 -23.77
N ARG A 137 -10.75 -17.38 -22.70
CA ARG A 137 -11.62 -16.43 -21.98
C ARG A 137 -11.61 -15.02 -22.54
N ASN A 138 -10.65 -14.68 -23.40
CA ASN A 138 -10.52 -13.35 -23.97
C ASN A 138 -10.68 -13.44 -25.51
N PRO A 139 -11.88 -13.21 -26.04
CA PRO A 139 -12.17 -13.33 -27.46
C PRO A 139 -11.33 -12.38 -28.33
N GLN A 140 -10.88 -11.24 -27.78
CA GLN A 140 -10.01 -10.30 -28.50
C GLN A 140 -8.60 -10.87 -28.76
N MET A 141 -8.16 -11.85 -27.97
CA MET A 141 -6.89 -12.54 -28.20
C MET A 141 -6.97 -13.61 -29.29
N GLN A 142 -8.17 -14.10 -29.62
CA GLN A 142 -8.35 -15.09 -30.69
C GLN A 142 -8.10 -14.44 -32.07
N GLU A 143 -8.55 -13.20 -32.26
CA GLU A 143 -8.39 -12.46 -33.53
C GLU A 143 -6.94 -12.08 -33.86
N LEU A 144 -6.06 -12.00 -32.86
CA LEU A 144 -4.64 -11.71 -33.03
C LEU A 144 -3.82 -12.93 -33.48
N ILE A 145 -4.33 -14.15 -33.23
CA ILE A 145 -3.67 -15.41 -33.57
C ILE A 145 -4.06 -15.89 -34.99
N GLU A 146 -5.19 -15.42 -35.53
CA GLU A 146 -5.71 -15.77 -36.86
C GLU A 146 -5.31 -14.81 -37.99
N ARG A 147 -4.31 -13.93 -37.79
CA ARG A 147 -3.81 -13.01 -38.82
C ARG A 147 -2.34 -13.21 -39.18
#